data_AF-M2LD55-F1
#
_entry.id   AF-M2LD55-F1
#
_cell.length_a   1.000
_cell.length_b   1.000
_cell.length_c   1.000
_cell.angle_alpha   90.00
_cell.angle_beta   90.00
_cell.angle_gamma   90.00
#
_symmetry.space_group_name_H-M   'P 1'
#
loop_
_entity.id
_entity.type
_entity.pdbx_description
1 polymer ?
#
loop_
_entity_poly.entity_id
_entity_poly.type
_entity_poly.pdbx_seq_one_letter_code
_entity_poly.pdbx_strand_id
1 'polypeptide(L)'
;CTVYGVDFQDGGSYFIDSGLSVNFTLATQFVECDNDTAYVLLVNESTGDEYECSRLPTNPQHVSQISTCPISKSRITSGNWSILTLGDNGYGAPFAYERDFYLTAYLPQITTVTDVVTFTRTDQSTATVT
;
A
#
# COMPACT_ATOMS: atom_id res chain seq x y z
N CYS A 1 -1.03 15.53 18.42
CA CYS A 1 -0.54 14.75 17.28
C CYS A 1 -1.51 13.63 16.99
N THR A 2 -2.18 13.71 15.84
CA THR A 2 -3.12 12.70 15.34
C THR A 2 -2.50 12.02 14.13
N VAL A 3 -2.60 10.69 14.11
CA VAL A 3 -1.98 9.84 13.09
C VAL A 3 -3.08 9.16 12.29
N TYR A 4 -2.93 9.12 10.97
CA TYR A 4 -3.87 8.46 10.06
C TYR A 4 -3.12 7.49 9.16
N GLY A 5 -3.58 6.24 9.10
CA GLY A 5 -3.21 5.37 8.00
C GLY A 5 -3.80 5.90 6.69
N VAL A 6 -3.12 5.77 5.55
CA VAL A 6 -3.66 6.17 4.24
C VAL A 6 -4.06 4.96 3.41
N ASP A 7 -3.21 3.94 3.39
CA ASP A 7 -3.37 2.72 2.59
C ASP A 7 -4.05 1.59 3.37
N PHE A 8 -3.51 1.21 4.52
CA PHE A 8 -4.03 0.15 5.39
C PHE A 8 -4.84 0.79 6.52
N GLN A 9 -6.15 0.66 6.53
CA GLN A 9 -7.00 1.20 7.59
C GLN A 9 -7.27 0.12 8.63
N ASP A 10 -7.52 0.55 9.86
CA ASP A 10 -7.94 -0.34 10.93
C ASP A 10 -9.23 -1.09 10.56
N GLY A 11 -9.26 -2.40 10.80
CA GLY A 11 -10.30 -3.33 10.38
C GLY A 11 -10.36 -3.63 8.88
N GLY A 12 -9.43 -3.11 8.07
CA GLY A 12 -9.43 -3.27 6.63
C GLY A 12 -8.97 -4.65 6.13
N SER A 13 -9.18 -4.92 4.84
CA SER A 13 -8.69 -6.14 4.17
C SER A 13 -8.07 -5.79 2.82
N TYR A 14 -6.84 -6.23 2.60
CA TYR A 14 -6.00 -5.78 1.49
C TYR A 14 -5.31 -6.94 0.78
N PHE A 15 -5.01 -6.74 -0.50
CA PHE A 15 -4.26 -7.68 -1.32
C PHE A 15 -2.77 -7.31 -1.38
N ILE A 16 -1.90 -8.31 -1.26
CA ILE A 16 -0.47 -8.19 -1.50
C ILE A 16 -0.05 -9.16 -2.59
N ASP A 17 0.64 -8.63 -3.61
CA ASP A 17 1.28 -9.44 -4.64
C ASP A 17 2.52 -10.14 -4.04
N SER A 18 2.35 -11.43 -3.77
CA SER A 18 3.42 -12.31 -3.25
C SER A 18 4.50 -12.64 -4.29
N GLY A 19 4.35 -12.21 -5.54
CA GLY A 19 5.37 -12.35 -6.59
C GLY A 19 6.43 -11.24 -6.54
N LEU A 20 6.19 -10.17 -5.79
CA LEU A 20 7.08 -9.01 -5.73
C LEU A 20 8.17 -9.17 -4.66
N SER A 21 9.43 -9.04 -5.08
CA SER A 21 10.58 -9.00 -4.17
C SER A 21 10.84 -7.62 -3.56
N VAL A 22 10.01 -6.61 -3.86
CA VAL A 22 10.14 -5.28 -3.25
C VAL A 22 9.65 -5.30 -1.79
N ASN A 23 10.24 -4.45 -0.97
CA ASN A 23 9.85 -4.31 0.42
C ASN A 23 8.41 -3.84 0.59
N PHE A 24 7.78 -4.27 1.67
CA PHE A 24 6.50 -3.76 2.11
C PHE A 24 6.65 -2.28 2.47
N THR A 25 5.71 -1.47 2.00
CA THR A 25 5.67 -0.02 2.26
C THR A 25 4.29 0.33 2.76
N LEU A 26 4.24 1.30 3.67
CA LEU A 26 3.00 1.84 4.21
C LEU A 26 3.01 3.37 4.18
N ALA A 27 1.84 3.96 4.06
CA ALA A 27 1.62 5.40 4.05
C ALA A 27 0.85 5.85 5.28
N THR A 28 1.37 6.88 5.93
CA THR A 28 0.81 7.48 7.14
C THR A 28 0.83 9.00 7.01
N GLN A 29 -0.17 9.68 7.56
CA GLN A 29 -0.27 11.14 7.61
C GLN A 29 -0.37 11.61 9.07
N PHE A 30 0.24 12.77 9.33
CA PHE A 30 0.30 13.39 10.66
C PHE A 30 -0.42 14.74 10.64
N VAL A 31 -1.15 15.05 11.72
CA VAL A 31 -1.92 16.29 11.90
C VAL A 31 -1.74 16.80 13.32
N GLU A 32 -1.53 18.11 13.50
CA GLU A 32 -1.32 18.75 14.80
C GLU A 32 -0.17 18.08 15.61
N CYS A 33 0.92 17.77 14.90
CA CYS A 33 2.13 17.18 15.46
C CYS A 33 3.26 18.22 15.49
N ASP A 34 4.09 18.13 16.51
CA ASP A 34 5.35 18.89 16.57
C ASP A 34 6.37 18.24 15.64
N ASN A 35 7.41 18.99 15.29
CA ASN A 35 8.45 18.52 14.38
C ASN A 35 9.34 17.47 15.05
N ASP A 36 9.16 16.21 14.67
CA ASP A 36 9.86 15.05 15.19
C ASP A 36 9.80 13.88 14.18
N THR A 37 10.18 12.68 14.62
CA THR A 37 10.07 11.44 13.86
C THR A 37 9.30 10.36 14.63
N ALA A 38 8.43 9.65 13.92
CA ALA A 38 7.73 8.48 14.43
C ALA A 38 8.49 7.19 14.11
N TYR A 39 8.51 6.27 15.08
CA TYR A 39 8.82 4.86 14.88
C TYR A 39 7.63 4.15 14.24
N VAL A 40 7.92 3.16 13.40
CA VAL A 40 6.90 2.33 12.76
C VAL A 40 7.28 0.87 12.88
N LEU A 41 6.37 0.05 13.39
CA LEU A 41 6.50 -1.40 13.48
C LEU A 41 5.39 -2.06 12.67
N LEU A 42 5.77 -3.04 11.85
CA LEU A 42 4.84 -3.98 11.21
C LEU A 42 4.91 -5.30 11.98
N VAL A 43 3.76 -5.83 12.38
CA VAL A 43 3.65 -7.02 13.23
C VAL A 43 2.82 -8.08 12.52
N ASN A 44 3.31 -9.31 12.47
CA ASN A 44 2.51 -10.46 12.08
C ASN A 44 1.84 -11.03 13.33
N GLU A 45 0.53 -10.86 13.47
CA GLU A 45 -0.19 -11.28 14.68
C GLU A 45 -0.20 -12.81 14.88
N SER A 46 -0.02 -13.58 13.80
CA SER A 46 -0.04 -15.05 13.88
C SER A 46 1.28 -15.63 14.36
N THR A 47 2.40 -15.02 14.01
CA THR A 47 3.74 -15.50 14.40
C THR A 47 4.37 -14.71 15.54
N GLY A 48 3.92 -13.47 15.76
CA GLY A 48 4.56 -12.51 16.65
C GLY A 48 5.83 -11.88 16.07
N ASP A 49 6.13 -12.08 14.77
CA ASP A 49 7.28 -11.46 14.14
C ASP A 49 7.07 -9.95 13.99
N GLU A 50 8.06 -9.17 14.41
CA GLU A 50 8.06 -7.71 14.33
C GLU A 50 9.13 -7.20 13.35
N TYR A 51 8.77 -6.20 12.56
CA TYR A 51 9.64 -5.57 11.59
C TYR A 51 9.67 -4.06 11.84
N GLU A 52 10.80 -3.54 12.33
CA GLU A 52 11.02 -2.11 12.43
C GLU A 52 11.22 -1.49 11.05
N CYS A 53 10.27 -0.64 10.66
CA CYS A 53 10.25 0.03 9.38
C CYS A 53 11.00 1.38 9.46
N SER A 54 11.28 1.99 8.32
CA SER A 54 11.94 3.31 8.29
C SER A 54 11.10 4.36 9.01
N ARG A 55 11.74 5.20 9.81
CA ARG A 55 11.07 6.28 10.55
C ARG A 55 10.36 7.26 9.63
N LEU A 56 9.29 7.86 10.12
CA LEU A 56 8.51 8.86 9.39
C LEU A 56 8.67 10.23 10.03
N PRO A 57 8.93 11.30 9.26
CA PRO A 57 8.85 12.64 9.81
C PRO A 57 7.38 13.01 10.09
N THR A 58 7.10 13.65 11.22
CA THR A 58 5.74 14.14 11.55
C THR A 58 5.36 15.40 10.77
N ASN A 59 6.34 16.04 10.12
CA ASN A 59 6.19 17.21 9.26
C ASN A 59 6.79 16.97 7.86
N PRO A 60 6.21 17.55 6.78
CA PRO A 60 5.03 18.41 6.78
C PRO A 60 3.73 17.66 7.13
N GLN A 61 2.88 18.32 7.92
CA GLN A 61 1.55 17.81 8.27
C GLN A 61 0.65 17.77 7.04
N HIS A 62 -0.40 16.95 7.09
CA HIS A 62 -1.31 16.74 5.96
C HIS A 62 -0.64 16.23 4.66
N VAL A 63 0.58 15.72 4.75
CA VAL A 63 1.29 15.06 3.64
C VAL A 63 1.51 13.61 3.99
N SER A 64 1.21 12.72 3.04
CA SER A 64 1.47 11.29 3.19
C SER A 64 2.97 11.03 3.23
N GLN A 65 3.43 10.42 4.31
CA GLN A 65 4.81 9.98 4.50
C GLN A 65 4.86 8.46 4.31
N ILE A 66 5.90 7.96 3.63
CA ILE A 66 6.03 6.54 3.30
C ILE A 66 7.11 5.91 4.17
N SER A 67 6.77 4.82 4.84
CA SER A 67 7.69 3.98 5.58
C SER A 67 7.93 2.68 4.81
N THR A 68 9.16 2.18 4.83
CA THR A 68 9.55 0.92 4.20
C THR A 68 10.01 -0.06 5.26
N CYS A 69 9.43 -1.25 5.28
CA CYS A 69 9.73 -2.32 6.24
C CYS A 69 10.74 -3.31 5.65
N PRO A 70 11.66 -3.89 6.44
CA PRO A 70 12.69 -4.83 5.97
C PRO A 70 12.16 -6.25 5.68
N ILE A 71 10.98 -6.34 5.06
CA ILE A 71 10.35 -7.57 4.61
C ILE A 71 9.85 -7.37 3.17
N SER A 72 10.23 -8.28 2.27
CA SER A 72 9.72 -8.27 0.90
C SER A 72 8.26 -8.72 0.87
N LYS A 73 7.48 -8.18 -0.08
CA LYS A 73 6.07 -8.57 -0.29
C LYS A 73 5.93 -10.07 -0.55
N SER A 74 6.92 -10.69 -1.19
CA SER A 74 6.99 -12.14 -1.40
C SER A 74 7.13 -13.00 -0.14
N ARG A 75 7.49 -12.38 1.00
CA ARG A 75 7.59 -13.03 2.30
C ARG A 75 6.39 -12.74 3.21
N ILE A 76 5.46 -11.90 2.77
CA ILE A 76 4.20 -11.65 3.49
C ILE A 76 3.28 -12.85 3.30
N THR A 77 2.67 -13.30 4.40
CA THR A 77 1.68 -14.38 4.41
C THR A 77 0.28 -13.81 4.61
N SER A 78 -0.73 -14.51 4.09
CA SER A 78 -2.11 -14.15 4.39
C SER A 78 -2.41 -14.32 5.88
N GLY A 79 -3.13 -13.38 6.48
CA GLY A 79 -3.43 -13.38 7.90
C GLY A 79 -3.66 -11.98 8.45
N ASN A 80 -3.77 -11.87 9.78
CA ASN A 80 -3.85 -10.59 10.48
C ASN A 80 -2.46 -9.99 10.67
N TRP A 81 -2.38 -8.68 10.45
CA TRP A 81 -1.19 -7.88 10.61
C TRP A 81 -1.56 -6.55 11.28
N SER A 82 -0.66 -6.04 12.10
CA SER A 82 -0.81 -4.74 12.76
C SER A 82 0.30 -3.80 12.32
N ILE A 83 -0.01 -2.50 12.25
CA ILE A 83 0.99 -1.44 12.14
C ILE A 83 0.89 -0.54 13.36
N LEU A 84 1.98 -0.42 14.10
CA LEU A 84 2.10 0.51 15.23
C LEU A 84 2.95 1.70 14.80
N THR A 85 2.41 2.91 14.96
CA THR A 85 3.12 4.17 14.75
C THR A 85 3.24 4.89 16.09
N LEU A 86 4.47 5.06 16.56
CA LEU A 86 4.79 5.56 17.90
C LEU A 86 5.70 6.77 17.79
N GLY A 87 5.57 7.75 18.67
CA GLY A 87 6.51 8.86 18.71
C GLY A 87 6.39 9.69 19.97
N ASP A 88 7.50 10.30 20.36
CA ASP A 88 7.55 11.21 21.51
C ASP A 88 6.98 12.59 21.19
N ASN A 89 6.78 12.90 19.90
CA ASN A 89 6.28 14.18 19.41
C ASN A 89 7.17 15.35 19.86
N GLY A 90 8.48 15.15 19.88
CA GLY A 90 9.47 16.14 20.31
C GLY A 90 9.31 16.55 21.77
N TYR A 91 8.91 17.80 22.00
CA TYR A 91 8.59 18.33 23.34
C TYR A 91 7.08 18.29 23.66
N GLY A 92 6.27 17.76 22.76
CA GLY A 92 4.83 17.62 22.90
C GLY A 92 4.40 16.38 23.67
N ALA A 93 3.10 16.07 23.62
CA ALA A 93 2.58 14.84 24.17
C ALA A 93 2.92 13.65 23.24
N PRO A 94 3.41 12.52 23.79
CA PRO A 94 3.69 11.33 22.99
C PRO A 94 2.40 10.77 22.39
N PHE A 95 2.54 10.03 21.29
CA PHE A 95 1.43 9.37 20.61
C PHE A 95 1.76 7.91 20.32
N ALA A 96 0.69 7.12 20.29
CA ALA A 96 0.69 5.74 19.82
C ALA A 96 -0.58 5.52 19.01
N TYR A 97 -0.43 4.99 17.81
CA TYR A 97 -1.54 4.65 16.93
C TYR A 97 -1.30 3.27 16.35
N GLU A 98 -2.26 2.38 16.56
CA GLU A 98 -2.28 1.02 16.07
C GLU A 98 -3.41 0.85 15.07
N ARG A 99 -3.16 0.06 14.03
CA ARG A 99 -4.16 -0.32 13.03
C ARG A 99 -3.99 -1.79 12.70
N ASP A 100 -5.06 -2.56 12.89
CA ASP A 100 -5.11 -4.00 12.65
C ASP A 100 -5.84 -4.26 11.34
N PHE A 101 -5.31 -5.14 10.49
CA PHE A 101 -5.90 -5.42 9.18
C PHE A 101 -5.56 -6.82 8.70
N TYR A 102 -6.35 -7.30 7.74
CA TYR A 102 -6.12 -8.59 7.10
C TYR A 102 -5.37 -8.41 5.78
N LEU A 103 -4.31 -9.18 5.56
CA LEU A 103 -3.64 -9.29 4.27
C LEU A 103 -4.01 -10.60 3.58
N THR A 104 -4.28 -10.53 2.29
CA THR A 104 -4.34 -11.68 1.39
C THR A 104 -3.13 -11.63 0.47
N ALA A 105 -2.16 -12.51 0.71
CA ALA A 105 -0.97 -12.66 -0.13
C ALA A 105 -1.22 -13.70 -1.21
N TYR A 106 -1.12 -13.32 -2.49
CA TYR A 106 -1.34 -14.23 -3.61
C TYR A 106 -0.56 -13.80 -4.86
N LEU A 107 -0.40 -14.71 -5.82
CA LEU A 107 0.26 -14.43 -7.11
C LEU A 107 -0.79 -13.98 -8.12
N PRO A 108 -0.73 -12.75 -8.68
CA PRO A 108 -1.73 -12.29 -9.64
C PRO A 108 -1.72 -13.17 -10.91
N GLN A 109 -2.91 -13.50 -11.40
CA GLN A 109 -3.09 -14.16 -12.70
C GLN A 109 -3.26 -13.10 -13.79
N ILE A 110 -2.51 -13.23 -14.90
CA ILE A 110 -2.62 -12.35 -16.07
C ILE A 110 -3.42 -13.06 -17.15
N THR A 111 -4.54 -12.47 -17.56
CA THR A 111 -5.32 -12.91 -18.72
C THR A 111 -5.15 -11.92 -19.86
N THR A 112 -4.49 -12.33 -20.94
CA THR A 112 -4.40 -11.54 -22.18
C THR A 112 -5.59 -11.85 -23.09
N VAL A 113 -6.44 -10.85 -23.32
CA VAL A 113 -7.50 -10.92 -24.33
C VAL A 113 -7.00 -10.23 -25.60
N THR A 114 -7.04 -10.93 -26.73
CA THR A 114 -6.71 -10.37 -28.05
C THR A 114 -8.00 -10.25 -28.85
N ASP A 115 -8.49 -9.03 -29.03
CA ASP A 115 -9.62 -8.74 -29.92
C ASP A 115 -9.13 -8.67 -31.37
N VAL A 116 -9.63 -9.56 -32.22
CA VAL A 116 -9.38 -9.52 -33.66
C VAL A 116 -10.56 -8.81 -34.34
N VAL A 117 -10.32 -7.61 -34.87
CA VAL A 117 -11.30 -6.89 -35.69
C VAL A 117 -11.11 -7.30 -37.16
N THR A 118 -12.04 -8.06 -37.71
CA THR A 118 -12.12 -8.36 -39.15
C THR A 118 -12.86 -7.26 -39.90
N PHE A 119 -12.20 -6.63 -40.88
CA PHE A 119 -12.82 -5.69 -41.82
C PHE A 119 -13.06 -6.35 -43.18
N THR A 120 -14.25 -6.18 -43.75
CA THR A 120 -14.58 -6.57 -45.13
C THR A 120 -14.69 -5.32 -46.00
N ARG A 121 -13.85 -5.20 -47.04
CA ARG A 121 -13.93 -4.11 -48.04
C ARG A 121 -14.72 -4.60 -49.25
N THR A 122 -15.81 -3.90 -49.58
CA THR A 122 -16.55 -4.13 -50.83
C THR A 122 -16.22 -3.00 -51.80
N ASP A 123 -15.53 -3.32 -52.89
CA ASP A 123 -15.27 -2.36 -53.96
C ASP A 123 -16.42 -2.46 -54.99
N GLN A 124 -17.16 -1.36 -55.19
CA GLN A 124 -18.21 -1.28 -56.21
C GLN A 124 -17.72 -0.43 -57.39
N SER A 125 -17.57 -1.04 -58.56
CA SER A 125 -17.27 -0.31 -59.79
C SER A 125 -18.56 0.24 -60.40
N THR A 126 -18.62 1.56 -60.62
CA THR A 126 -19.71 2.20 -61.38
C THR A 126 -19.27 2.44 -62.82
N ALA A 127 -20.01 1.88 -63.78
CA ALA A 127 -19.87 2.22 -65.19
C ALA A 127 -20.90 3.29 -65.55
N THR A 128 -20.43 4.46 -66.01
CA THR A 128 -21.29 5.51 -66.57
C THR A 128 -21.38 5.28 -68.08
N VAL A 129 -22.58 5.04 -68.61
CA VAL A 129 -22.82 4.99 -70.06
C VAL A 129 -23.26 6.39 -70.50
N THR A 130 -22.51 6.97 -71.44
CA THR A 130 -22.81 8.28 -72.07
C THR A 130 -23.51 8.08 -73.41
#